data_AF-A0A1E4Y1W8-F1
#
_entry.id   AF-A0A1E4Y1W8-F1
#
_cell.length_a   1.000
_cell.length_b   1.000
_cell.length_c   1.000
_cell.angle_alpha   90.00
_cell.angle_beta   90.00
_cell.angle_gamma   90.00
#
_symmetry.space_group_name_H-M   'P 1'
#
loop_
_entity.id
_entity.type
_entity.pdbx_description
1 polymer ?
#
loop_
_entity_poly.entity_id
_entity_poly.type
_entity_poly.pdbx_seq_one_letter_code
_entity_poly.pdbx_strand_id
1 'polypeptide(L)'
;MKKATIKQPKKRGVLATGGGDATASGVTFQASVAAYFTSQGLAGAPLDPRLSLGRANPNGLRCETEAPVDDILIPLDTGGWVFIQCKNSLTNSTSLASELGKTCDEFARLWEAAFAGSGTHGWDRPLTRGVDVMVIAVGPHHQTSPGASSR
;
A
#
# COMPACT_ATOMS: atom_id res chain seq x y z
N MET A 1 37.62 -37.27 40.54
CA MET A 1 37.38 -35.80 40.49
C MET A 1 36.49 -35.49 39.30
N LYS A 2 35.23 -35.07 39.52
CA LYS A 2 34.27 -34.74 38.45
C LYS A 2 34.39 -33.25 38.11
N LYS A 3 34.69 -32.90 36.84
CA LYS A 3 34.70 -31.50 36.38
C LYS A 3 33.25 -31.02 36.20
N ALA A 4 32.89 -29.95 36.88
CA ALA A 4 31.61 -29.27 36.71
C ALA A 4 31.67 -28.34 35.50
N THR A 5 30.80 -28.56 34.51
CA THR A 5 30.60 -27.64 33.38
C THR A 5 29.66 -26.53 33.79
N ILE A 6 30.15 -25.30 33.86
CA ILE A 6 29.33 -24.10 34.12
C ILE A 6 28.58 -23.76 32.82
N LYS A 7 27.25 -23.93 32.84
CA LYS A 7 26.36 -23.54 31.74
C LYS A 7 26.15 -22.03 31.81
N GLN A 8 26.70 -21.29 30.85
CA GLN A 8 26.48 -19.84 30.70
C GLN A 8 24.98 -19.55 30.49
N PRO A 9 24.39 -18.53 31.15
CA PRO A 9 22.99 -18.19 30.95
C PRO A 9 22.78 -17.62 29.54
N LYS A 10 21.88 -18.25 28.77
CA LYS A 10 21.38 -17.71 27.50
C LYS A 10 20.76 -16.34 27.78
N LYS A 11 21.36 -15.27 27.27
CA LYS A 11 20.71 -13.94 27.19
C LYS A 11 19.43 -14.12 26.38
N ARG A 12 18.27 -14.20 27.06
CA ARG A 12 16.97 -14.00 26.42
C ARG A 12 16.92 -12.52 26.07
N GLY A 13 17.29 -12.19 24.83
CA GLY A 13 16.95 -10.91 24.24
C GLY A 13 15.44 -10.82 24.20
N VAL A 14 14.87 -10.07 25.14
CA VAL A 14 13.49 -9.60 25.05
C VAL A 14 13.50 -8.50 24.00
N LEU A 15 13.50 -8.91 22.73
CA LEU A 15 13.08 -8.01 21.66
C LEU A 15 11.56 -8.14 21.62
N ALA A 16 10.89 -7.30 22.41
CA ALA A 16 9.50 -7.01 22.17
C ALA A 16 9.44 -6.29 20.81
N THR A 17 9.15 -7.03 19.74
CA THR A 17 8.73 -6.43 18.47
C THR A 17 7.31 -5.91 18.67
N GLY A 18 7.18 -4.75 19.31
CA GLY A 18 5.91 -4.07 19.49
C GLY A 18 5.36 -3.68 18.13
N GLY A 19 4.07 -3.92 17.88
CA GLY A 19 3.39 -3.55 16.64
C GLY A 19 3.43 -2.06 16.30
N GLY A 20 3.89 -1.19 17.22
CA GLY A 20 4.03 0.25 17.01
C GLY A 20 5.01 0.63 15.89
N ASP A 21 6.14 -0.04 15.77
CA ASP A 21 7.13 0.28 14.71
C ASP A 21 6.61 -0.10 13.31
N ALA A 22 5.90 -1.23 13.21
CA ALA A 22 5.30 -1.68 11.96
C ALA A 22 4.14 -0.76 11.52
N THR A 23 3.27 -0.38 12.47
CA THR A 23 2.18 0.58 12.21
C THR A 23 2.73 1.95 11.85
N ALA A 24 3.72 2.46 12.59
CA ALA A 24 4.35 3.75 12.28
C ALA A 24 4.99 3.75 10.89
N SER A 25 5.66 2.64 10.50
CA SER A 25 6.22 2.49 9.16
C SER A 25 5.15 2.48 8.07
N GLY A 26 4.02 1.79 8.28
CA GLY A 26 2.92 1.74 7.31
C GLY A 26 2.31 3.12 7.07
N VAL A 27 1.97 3.81 8.16
CA VAL A 27 1.40 5.16 8.10
C VAL A 27 2.39 6.15 7.46
N THR A 28 3.69 6.05 7.78
CA THR A 28 4.72 6.91 7.18
C THR A 28 4.84 6.68 5.67
N PHE A 29 4.76 5.42 5.23
CA PHE A 29 4.82 5.10 3.82
C PHE A 29 3.58 5.60 3.06
N GLN A 30 2.38 5.36 3.59
CA GLN A 30 1.13 5.91 3.04
C GLN A 30 1.19 7.45 2.94
N ALA A 31 1.64 8.13 4.00
CA ALA A 31 1.83 9.58 3.98
C ALA A 31 2.81 10.04 2.90
N SER A 32 3.88 9.27 2.65
CA SER A 32 4.86 9.56 1.60
C SER A 32 4.26 9.41 0.20
N VAL A 33 3.41 8.40 -0.02
CA VAL A 33 2.68 8.22 -1.27
C VAL A 33 1.69 9.37 -1.47
N ALA A 34 0.92 9.73 -0.44
CA ALA A 34 0.00 10.86 -0.49
C ALA A 34 0.72 12.19 -0.80
N ALA A 35 1.90 12.41 -0.20
CA ALA A 35 2.73 13.59 -0.45
C ALA A 35 3.20 13.68 -1.91
N TYR A 36 3.55 12.55 -2.54
CA TYR A 36 3.91 12.52 -3.97
C TYR A 36 2.75 12.98 -4.86
N PHE A 37 1.55 12.44 -4.69
CA PHE A 37 0.40 12.86 -5.52
C PHE A 37 0.01 14.32 -5.25
N THR A 38 0.08 14.74 -3.99
CA THR A 38 -0.22 16.13 -3.61
C THR A 38 0.78 17.11 -4.22
N SER A 39 2.09 16.79 -4.23
CA SER A 39 3.09 17.67 -4.82
C SER A 39 2.92 17.81 -6.33
N GLN A 40 2.54 16.73 -7.03
CA GLN A 40 2.20 16.77 -8.46
C GLN A 40 0.99 17.69 -8.72
N GLY A 41 -0.08 17.56 -7.92
CA GLY A 41 -1.25 18.42 -8.01
C GLY A 41 -0.92 19.90 -7.78
N LEU A 42 -0.16 20.20 -6.72
CA LEU A 42 0.29 21.58 -6.42
C LEU A 42 1.18 22.17 -7.51
N ALA A 43 2.00 21.35 -8.17
CA ALA A 43 2.83 21.77 -9.28
C ALA A 43 2.07 21.91 -10.62
N GLY A 44 0.81 21.46 -10.69
CA GLY A 44 0.08 21.34 -11.96
C GLY A 44 0.78 20.40 -12.95
N ALA A 45 1.51 19.42 -12.43
CA ALA A 45 2.29 18.47 -13.22
C ALA A 45 1.48 17.21 -13.48
N PRO A 46 1.47 16.70 -14.74
CA PRO A 46 0.76 15.47 -15.05
C PRO A 46 1.35 14.30 -14.27
N LEU A 47 0.50 13.32 -13.99
CA LEU A 47 0.94 12.07 -13.38
C LEU A 47 1.87 11.26 -14.30
N ASP A 48 2.61 10.33 -13.69
CA ASP A 48 3.55 9.48 -14.41
C ASP A 48 2.86 8.75 -15.57
N PRO A 49 3.40 8.82 -16.80
CA PRO A 49 2.79 8.18 -17.98
C PRO A 49 2.55 6.67 -17.84
N ARG A 50 3.27 5.98 -16.95
CA ARG A 50 3.06 4.55 -16.65
C ARG A 50 1.68 4.27 -16.08
N LEU A 51 1.02 5.25 -15.47
CA LEU A 51 -0.36 5.12 -15.00
C LEU A 51 -1.37 5.13 -16.17
N SER A 52 -0.95 5.47 -17.39
CA SER A 52 -1.80 5.49 -18.59
C SER A 52 -3.02 6.42 -18.49
N LEU A 53 -2.91 7.52 -17.73
CA LEU A 53 -3.96 8.51 -17.48
C LEU A 53 -3.88 9.76 -18.40
N GLY A 54 -3.09 9.68 -19.48
CA GLY A 54 -2.83 10.82 -20.35
C GLY A 54 -2.12 11.97 -19.62
N ARG A 55 -2.71 13.17 -19.67
CA ARG A 55 -2.18 14.39 -19.01
C ARG A 55 -2.96 14.78 -17.75
N ALA A 56 -3.64 13.82 -17.12
CA ALA A 56 -4.43 14.09 -15.93
C ALA A 56 -3.56 14.61 -14.77
N ASN A 57 -4.10 15.60 -14.05
CA ASN A 57 -3.48 16.17 -12.85
C ASN A 57 -4.34 15.83 -11.62
N PRO A 58 -3.71 15.54 -10.46
CA PRO A 58 -4.43 15.45 -9.19
C PRO A 58 -5.10 16.78 -8.84
N ASN A 59 -6.36 16.75 -8.45
CA ASN A 59 -7.09 17.93 -7.96
C ASN A 59 -7.63 17.77 -6.53
N GLY A 60 -7.30 16.67 -5.86
CA GLY A 60 -7.64 16.40 -4.47
C GLY A 60 -6.92 15.18 -3.93
N LEU A 61 -7.11 14.90 -2.64
CA LEU A 61 -6.57 13.75 -1.93
C LEU A 61 -7.57 13.36 -0.85
N ARG A 62 -7.83 12.06 -0.72
CA ARG A 62 -8.54 11.45 0.41
C ARG A 62 -7.68 10.33 0.97
N CYS A 63 -7.52 10.29 2.29
CA CYS A 63 -6.87 9.19 3.00
C CYS A 63 -7.89 8.52 3.93
N GLU A 64 -7.68 7.26 4.29
CA GLU A 64 -8.60 6.48 5.16
C GLU A 64 -10.04 6.54 4.62
N THR A 65 -10.20 6.05 3.40
CA THR A 65 -11.36 6.35 2.56
C THR A 65 -12.52 5.39 2.79
N GLU A 66 -13.69 5.81 2.34
CA GLU A 66 -14.92 5.02 2.35
C GLU A 66 -15.01 3.98 1.22
N ALA A 67 -14.12 4.07 0.23
CA ALA A 67 -14.07 3.10 -0.86
C ALA A 67 -13.47 1.78 -0.38
N PRO A 68 -13.72 0.64 -1.04
CA PRO A 68 -13.13 -0.65 -0.66
C PRO A 68 -11.59 -0.70 -0.66
N VAL A 69 -10.93 0.33 -1.21
CA VAL A 69 -9.50 0.56 -1.09
C VAL A 69 -9.31 1.68 -0.06
N ASP A 70 -8.81 1.32 1.12
CA ASP A 70 -8.91 2.16 2.30
C ASP A 70 -7.82 3.25 2.35
N ASP A 71 -6.65 3.04 1.74
CA ASP A 71 -5.49 3.89 2.06
C ASP A 71 -5.54 5.29 1.44
N ILE A 72 -5.66 5.41 0.11
CA ILE A 72 -5.63 6.70 -0.60
C ILE A 72 -6.49 6.70 -1.87
N LEU A 73 -7.31 7.74 -2.05
CA LEU A 73 -8.02 8.08 -3.30
C LEU A 73 -7.59 9.47 -3.81
N ILE A 74 -7.28 9.55 -5.10
CA ILE A 74 -6.92 10.80 -5.80
C ILE A 74 -7.92 11.08 -6.92
N PRO A 75 -8.79 12.10 -6.79
CA PRO A 75 -9.55 12.60 -7.93
C PRO A 75 -8.64 13.35 -8.92
N LEU A 76 -8.99 13.25 -10.20
CA LEU A 76 -8.27 13.87 -11.30
C LEU A 76 -9.12 14.96 -11.95
N ASP A 77 -8.47 15.98 -12.51
CA ASP A 77 -9.11 17.05 -13.28
C ASP A 77 -9.87 16.57 -14.52
N THR A 78 -9.53 15.39 -15.04
CA THR A 78 -10.20 14.71 -16.15
C THR A 78 -11.46 13.93 -15.73
N GLY A 79 -11.84 13.94 -14.45
CA GLY A 79 -12.99 13.20 -13.91
C GLY A 79 -12.70 11.73 -13.56
N GLY A 80 -11.43 11.34 -13.64
CA GLY A 80 -10.94 10.02 -13.27
C GLY A 80 -10.43 9.92 -11.83
N TRP A 81 -10.07 8.71 -11.43
CA TRP A 81 -9.62 8.41 -10.07
C TRP A 81 -8.38 7.49 -10.04
N VAL A 82 -7.48 7.76 -9.10
CA VAL A 82 -6.41 6.84 -8.71
C VAL A 82 -6.78 6.23 -7.35
N PHE A 83 -6.95 4.92 -7.32
CA PHE A 83 -7.19 4.15 -6.10
C PHE A 83 -5.90 3.47 -5.68
N ILE A 84 -5.43 3.71 -4.46
CA ILE A 84 -4.10 3.26 -4.06
C ILE A 84 -4.20 2.47 -2.76
N GLN A 85 -3.72 1.23 -2.80
CA GLN A 85 -3.42 0.43 -1.62
C GLN A 85 -1.90 0.46 -1.36
N CYS A 86 -1.51 0.90 -0.18
CA CYS A 86 -0.13 0.96 0.30
C CYS A 86 0.24 -0.32 1.06
N LYS A 87 1.37 -0.92 0.71
CA LYS A 87 1.94 -2.07 1.42
C LYS A 87 3.43 -1.82 1.67
N ASN A 88 3.89 -1.94 2.91
CA ASN A 88 5.33 -1.85 3.23
C ASN A 88 6.16 -2.95 2.54
N SER A 89 5.53 -4.10 2.32
CA SER A 89 6.12 -5.25 1.64
C SER A 89 5.01 -6.02 0.94
N LEU A 90 5.30 -6.52 -0.26
CA LEU A 90 4.40 -7.35 -1.02
C LEU A 90 5.09 -8.66 -1.32
N THR A 91 4.63 -9.74 -0.71
CA THR A 91 5.15 -11.09 -0.99
C THR A 91 4.36 -11.70 -2.14
N ASN A 92 5.08 -12.19 -3.16
CA ASN A 92 4.45 -12.92 -4.24
C ASN A 92 4.17 -14.36 -3.79
N SER A 93 2.90 -14.68 -3.59
CA SER A 93 2.43 -16.00 -3.18
C SER A 93 1.16 -16.32 -3.93
N THR A 94 0.95 -17.60 -4.26
CA THR A 94 -0.27 -18.08 -4.92
C THR A 94 -1.45 -18.21 -3.95
N SER A 95 -1.25 -17.93 -2.66
CA SER A 95 -2.31 -17.95 -1.66
C SER A 95 -3.17 -16.70 -1.73
N LEU A 96 -4.49 -16.85 -1.79
CA LEU A 96 -5.43 -15.73 -1.64
C LEU A 96 -5.35 -15.06 -0.27
N ALA A 97 -4.85 -15.77 0.75
CA ALA A 97 -4.61 -15.19 2.07
C ALA A 97 -3.31 -14.37 2.16
N SER A 98 -2.51 -14.31 1.09
CA SER A 98 -1.32 -13.47 1.02
C SER A 98 -1.68 -11.98 0.95
N GLU A 99 -0.72 -11.09 1.19
CA GLU A 99 -0.95 -9.64 1.08
C GLU A 99 -1.34 -9.22 -0.34
N LEU A 100 -0.75 -9.84 -1.36
CA LEU A 100 -1.19 -9.63 -2.75
C LEU A 100 -2.61 -10.15 -2.96
N GLY A 101 -2.92 -11.35 -2.47
CA GLY A 101 -4.26 -11.94 -2.58
C GLY A 101 -5.35 -11.07 -1.95
N LYS A 102 -5.10 -10.52 -0.76
CA LYS A 102 -6.01 -9.58 -0.08
C LYS A 102 -6.21 -8.30 -0.88
N THR A 103 -5.15 -7.70 -1.40
CA THR A 103 -5.29 -6.47 -2.21
C THR A 103 -5.99 -6.72 -3.54
N CYS A 104 -5.82 -7.89 -4.15
CA CYS A 104 -6.65 -8.28 -5.28
C CYS A 104 -8.13 -8.42 -4.91
N ASP A 105 -8.46 -8.94 -3.72
CA ASP A 105 -9.84 -9.01 -3.21
C ASP A 105 -10.42 -7.61 -2.96
N GLU A 106 -9.66 -6.70 -2.35
CA GLU A 106 -10.03 -5.28 -2.19
C GLU A 106 -10.33 -4.63 -3.56
N PHE A 107 -9.51 -4.87 -4.57
CA PHE A 107 -9.73 -4.36 -5.94
C PHE A 107 -10.95 -4.98 -6.62
N ALA A 108 -11.22 -6.26 -6.41
CA ALA A 108 -12.44 -6.90 -6.92
C ALA A 108 -13.69 -6.27 -6.29
N ARG A 109 -13.68 -6.04 -4.98
CA ARG A 109 -14.77 -5.36 -4.27
C ARG A 109 -14.94 -3.91 -4.73
N LEU A 110 -13.85 -3.19 -4.96
CA LEU A 110 -13.89 -1.85 -5.54
C LEU A 110 -14.55 -1.88 -6.92
N TRP A 111 -14.17 -2.83 -7.78
CA TRP A 111 -14.78 -2.97 -9.10
C TRP A 111 -16.28 -3.23 -9.01
N GLU A 112 -16.71 -4.14 -8.13
CA GLU A 112 -18.14 -4.45 -7.92
C GLU A 112 -18.91 -3.25 -7.37
N ALA A 113 -18.37 -2.57 -6.35
CA ALA A 113 -18.98 -1.38 -5.76
C ALA A 113 -19.10 -0.24 -6.77
N ALA A 114 -18.06 -0.01 -7.57
CA ALA A 114 -18.06 0.99 -8.63
C ALA A 114 -19.04 0.64 -9.75
N PHE A 115 -19.12 -0.63 -10.14
CA PHE A 115 -20.05 -1.09 -11.18
C PHE A 115 -21.52 -0.96 -10.76
N ALA A 116 -21.84 -1.24 -9.50
CA ALA A 116 -23.19 -1.16 -8.97
C ALA A 116 -23.58 0.25 -8.45
N GLY A 117 -22.60 1.16 -8.33
CA GLY A 117 -22.81 2.47 -7.72
C GLY A 117 -23.51 3.49 -8.63
N SER A 118 -23.98 4.56 -8.00
CA SER A 118 -24.74 5.64 -8.66
C SER A 118 -23.88 6.84 -9.08
N GLY A 119 -22.57 6.83 -8.77
CA GLY A 119 -21.65 7.95 -8.97
C GLY A 119 -21.79 9.06 -7.94
N THR A 120 -22.53 8.84 -6.84
CA THR A 120 -22.81 9.85 -5.82
C THR A 120 -21.55 10.28 -5.05
N HIS A 121 -20.61 9.36 -4.84
CA HIS A 121 -19.30 9.63 -4.25
C HIS A 121 -18.27 10.06 -5.30
N GLY A 122 -18.66 10.06 -6.58
CA GLY A 122 -17.86 10.40 -7.75
C GLY A 122 -17.05 9.21 -8.28
N TRP A 123 -16.54 8.35 -7.40
CA TRP A 123 -15.77 7.16 -7.76
C TRP A 123 -16.65 5.90 -7.92
N ASP A 124 -17.82 5.87 -7.29
CA ASP A 124 -18.77 4.75 -7.26
C ASP A 124 -19.58 4.68 -8.56
N ARG A 125 -18.88 4.63 -9.69
CA ARG A 125 -19.42 4.51 -11.05
C ARG A 125 -18.53 3.55 -11.86
N PRO A 126 -19.02 2.93 -12.95
CA PRO A 126 -18.22 1.99 -13.72
C PRO A 126 -16.83 2.54 -14.08
N LEU A 127 -15.80 1.75 -13.77
CA LEU A 127 -14.40 2.14 -13.97
C LEU A 127 -14.05 2.14 -15.46
N THR A 128 -13.37 3.19 -15.89
CA THR A 128 -13.04 3.43 -17.29
C THR A 128 -11.53 3.38 -17.48
N ARG A 129 -11.07 2.45 -18.34
CA ARG A 129 -9.64 2.32 -18.67
C ARG A 129 -9.10 3.62 -19.27
N GLY A 130 -7.95 4.06 -18.78
CA GLY A 130 -7.30 5.30 -19.23
C GLY A 130 -7.86 6.57 -18.58
N VAL A 131 -8.90 6.43 -17.75
CA VAL A 131 -9.48 7.49 -16.93
C VAL A 131 -9.27 7.17 -15.45
N ASP A 132 -9.48 5.91 -15.06
CA ASP A 132 -9.26 5.40 -13.71
C ASP A 132 -8.11 4.41 -13.68
N VAL A 133 -7.45 4.30 -12.52
CA VAL A 133 -6.40 3.30 -12.28
C VAL A 133 -6.38 2.82 -10.84
N MET A 134 -6.11 1.53 -10.64
CA MET A 134 -5.84 0.93 -9.34
C MET A 134 -4.34 0.70 -9.20
N VAL A 135 -3.77 1.06 -8.06
CA VAL A 135 -2.32 1.04 -7.80
C VAL A 135 -2.04 0.33 -6.50
N ILE A 136 -1.10 -0.61 -6.51
CA ILE A 136 -0.48 -1.12 -5.30
C ILE A 136 0.83 -0.36 -5.13
N ALA A 137 0.89 0.55 -4.16
CA ALA A 137 2.12 1.22 -3.78
C ALA A 137 2.92 0.30 -2.85
N VAL A 138 4.14 -0.07 -3.23
CA VAL A 138 4.98 -0.98 -2.45
C VAL A 138 6.17 -0.21 -1.89
N GLY A 139 6.30 -0.24 -0.57
CA GLY A 139 7.38 0.40 0.16
C GLY A 139 8.73 -0.29 -0.09
N PRO A 140 9.84 0.44 0.09
CA PRO A 140 11.16 -0.17 0.07
C PRO A 140 11.26 -1.10 1.28
N HIS A 141 11.29 -2.40 1.00
CA HIS A 141 11.49 -3.42 2.03
C HIS A 141 12.72 -3.09 2.90
N HIS A 142 12.57 -3.09 4.22
CA HIS A 142 13.72 -3.43 5.07
C HIS A 142 13.83 -4.96 5.06
N GLN A 143 14.59 -5.52 4.12
CA GLN A 143 15.06 -6.89 4.26
C GLN A 143 16.13 -6.88 5.37
N THR A 144 15.80 -7.38 6.55
CA THR A 144 16.87 -7.84 7.44
C THR A 144 17.51 -9.07 6.77
N SER A 145 18.83 -9.00 6.57
CA SER A 145 19.67 -9.95 5.83
C SER A 145 19.39 -11.44 6.09
N PRO A 146 19.77 -12.32 5.13
CA PRO A 146 19.51 -13.75 5.21
C PRO A 146 20.24 -14.39 6.40
N GLY A 147 19.57 -15.34 7.03
CA GLY A 147 20.15 -16.16 8.09
C GLY A 147 21.48 -16.76 7.64
N ALA A 148 22.50 -16.62 8.49
CA ALA A 148 23.77 -17.30 8.34
C ALA A 148 23.55 -18.82 8.28
N SER A 149 23.62 -19.38 7.07
CA SER A 149 23.87 -20.80 6.87
C SER A 149 25.38 -21.00 6.95
N SER A 150 25.85 -21.45 8.11
CA SER A 150 27.20 -22.01 8.26
C SER A 150 27.26 -23.33 7.50
N ARG A 151 28.17 -23.39 6.53
CA ARG A 151 28.71 -24.64 5.98
C ARG A 151 29.46 -25.42 7.07
#